data_AF-A0A1Y4DFU8-F1
#
_entry.id   AF-A0A1Y4DFU8-F1
#
_cell.length_a   1.000
_cell.length_b   1.000
_cell.length_c   1.000
_cell.angle_alpha   90.00
_cell.angle_beta   90.00
_cell.angle_gamma   90.00
#
_symmetry.space_group_name_H-M   'P 1'
#
loop_
_entity.id
_entity.type
_entity.pdbx_description
1 polymer ?
#
loop_
_entity_poly.entity_id
_entity_poly.type
_entity_poly.pdbx_seq_one_letter_code
_entity_poly.pdbx_strand_id
1 'polypeptide(L)'
;MLLLLLASAPLAGASVFTSQDGAFTLDMPAGWVQLKNPPQDSVLSIQKGSSRIDIKTVDCSTETCIEQKVTNDLADVKSKKMQVIGNSYTGEEIKRIEFSTGDPFFYISFFTPKNDFGAGYFLIDKKGYSILAKDLTYAETDLVFSFISPVKKETPQPLEMDLDSPRAYDIAALPAVQEEALSMPLAAPAEAQSAPAAAPQAQPTAGTLKKIISKLRVRTLLSKNMPPYIRNMGRGFDGLIGLLVLFILLLAGAGCLRLLIRRPHTLPPANPNSLYPIKFKRLYGTPSLIFRAKDNQGNVLTSLSARWDSLFLFCGLALIVLTLLVLAGAGLGENSGLLPLSSFAYSTIYSACSLLIPLGAVIFFCGVVWSQLVLREITLFDRKGKKAAIVLQKGFGLSHERYEIYFARSKDVLVVTRKRFALRRTWRMFTREGNALATLTETSAWKAVLRKICGHLWGFLRADYTIEGQMDSKGVIQNAHAPFDRFICNIDKPQALNARDLLVISLLINIRDKDKWYPWFN
;
A
#
# COMPACT_ATOMS: atom_id res chain seq x y z
N MET A 1 2.98 37.92 -23.56
CA MET A 1 4.43 37.69 -23.38
C MET A 1 4.68 37.05 -22.01
N LEU A 2 4.19 35.82 -21.81
CA LEU A 2 4.44 34.98 -20.64
C LEU A 2 4.08 33.53 -20.99
N LEU A 3 4.66 33.03 -22.08
CA LEU A 3 4.31 31.74 -22.70
C LEU A 3 5.54 31.20 -23.42
N LEU A 4 6.66 31.05 -22.70
CA LEU A 4 7.92 30.44 -23.17
C LEU A 4 8.94 30.42 -22.02
N LEU A 5 8.80 29.50 -21.06
CA LEU A 5 9.84 29.15 -20.07
C LEU A 5 9.65 27.72 -19.52
N LEU A 6 9.10 26.83 -20.35
CA LEU A 6 9.00 25.38 -20.09
C LEU A 6 9.81 24.62 -21.15
N ALA A 7 11.12 24.79 -21.09
CA ALA A 7 12.17 23.95 -21.68
C ALA A 7 13.47 24.48 -21.03
N SER A 8 14.26 23.74 -20.28
CA SER A 8 14.73 22.37 -20.46
C SER A 8 15.31 21.86 -19.13
N ALA A 9 14.63 20.94 -18.45
CA ALA A 9 15.31 20.05 -17.53
C ALA A 9 15.76 18.83 -18.35
N PRO A 10 17.06 18.43 -18.33
CA PRO A 10 17.47 17.22 -19.02
C PRO A 10 16.71 16.04 -18.38
N LEU A 11 15.92 15.34 -19.21
CA LEU A 11 15.39 14.03 -18.88
C LEU A 11 16.58 13.12 -18.59
N ALA A 12 16.86 12.91 -17.31
CA ALA A 12 17.96 12.08 -16.86
C ALA A 12 17.57 10.61 -17.14
N GLY A 13 18.08 10.06 -18.25
CA GLY A 13 17.84 8.68 -18.65
C GLY A 13 18.50 7.69 -17.67
N ALA A 14 17.83 6.57 -17.41
CA ALA A 14 18.46 5.41 -16.79
C ALA A 14 19.58 4.88 -17.71
N SER A 15 20.68 4.43 -17.14
CA SER A 15 21.82 3.89 -17.88
C SER A 15 22.01 2.41 -17.58
N VAL A 16 22.17 1.62 -18.64
CA VAL A 16 22.47 0.19 -18.58
C VAL A 16 23.98 0.02 -18.70
N PHE A 17 24.60 -0.65 -17.73
CA PHE A 17 26.03 -0.94 -17.74
C PHE A 17 26.24 -2.43 -17.96
N THR A 18 26.96 -2.80 -19.02
CA THR A 18 27.31 -4.19 -19.32
C THR A 18 28.68 -4.52 -18.74
N SER A 19 28.83 -5.72 -18.17
CA SER A 19 30.12 -6.21 -17.70
C SER A 19 31.10 -6.37 -18.87
N GLN A 20 32.40 -6.21 -18.63
CA GLN A 20 33.43 -6.33 -19.66
C GLN A 20 33.46 -7.71 -20.34
N ASP A 21 33.09 -8.76 -19.60
CA ASP A 21 32.98 -10.13 -20.09
C ASP A 21 31.63 -10.45 -20.73
N GLY A 22 30.70 -9.49 -20.77
CA GLY A 22 29.37 -9.63 -21.37
C GLY A 22 28.44 -10.60 -20.65
N ALA A 23 28.77 -11.06 -19.45
CA ALA A 23 27.98 -12.03 -18.69
C ALA A 23 26.71 -11.41 -18.09
N PHE A 24 26.74 -10.15 -17.68
CA PHE A 24 25.61 -9.49 -17.05
C PHE A 24 25.51 -7.99 -17.38
N THR A 25 24.35 -7.44 -17.07
CA THR A 25 24.01 -6.03 -17.17
C THR A 25 23.56 -5.52 -15.80
N LEU A 26 23.80 -4.25 -15.54
CA LEU A 26 23.42 -3.55 -14.33
C LEU A 26 22.66 -2.28 -14.71
N ASP A 27 21.35 -2.30 -14.46
CA ASP A 27 20.47 -1.17 -14.75
C ASP A 27 20.51 -0.16 -13.59
N MET A 28 21.00 1.05 -13.87
CA MET A 28 21.17 2.08 -12.83
C MET A 28 20.31 3.30 -13.09
N PRO A 29 19.80 3.95 -12.02
CA PRO A 29 19.14 5.24 -12.13
C PRO A 29 20.12 6.30 -12.66
N ALA A 30 19.60 7.44 -13.12
CA ALA A 30 20.47 8.47 -13.70
C ALA A 30 21.56 8.99 -12.72
N GLY A 31 22.70 9.38 -13.30
CA GLY A 31 23.83 9.98 -12.59
C GLY A 31 24.96 9.01 -12.21
N TRP A 32 24.84 7.73 -12.55
CA TRP A 32 25.97 6.78 -12.47
C TRP A 32 26.83 6.88 -13.72
N VAL A 33 28.14 6.74 -13.55
CA VAL A 33 29.13 6.78 -14.64
C VAL A 33 30.11 5.62 -14.46
N GLN A 34 30.50 4.99 -15.57
CA GLN A 34 31.54 3.95 -15.56
C GLN A 34 32.91 4.58 -15.28
N LEU A 35 33.67 3.97 -14.37
CA LEU A 35 35.01 4.46 -14.03
C LEU A 35 35.94 4.30 -15.23
N LYS A 36 36.62 5.39 -15.63
CA LYS A 36 37.62 5.34 -16.71
C LYS A 36 38.84 4.48 -16.36
N ASN A 37 39.21 4.43 -15.07
CA ASN A 37 40.32 3.65 -14.54
C ASN A 37 39.83 2.69 -13.45
N PRO A 38 39.21 1.55 -13.81
CA PRO A 38 38.73 0.58 -12.83
C PRO A 38 39.89 -0.09 -12.06
N PRO A 39 39.66 -0.65 -10.85
CA PRO A 39 40.64 -1.48 -10.15
C PRO A 39 41.05 -2.67 -11.01
N GLN A 40 42.28 -3.16 -10.81
CA GLN A 40 42.73 -4.42 -11.40
C GLN A 40 41.73 -5.54 -11.05
N ASP A 41 41.41 -6.36 -12.06
CA ASP A 41 40.49 -7.49 -12.03
C ASP A 41 38.99 -7.15 -11.88
N SER A 42 38.61 -5.88 -12.07
CA SER A 42 37.21 -5.47 -12.11
C SER A 42 36.61 -5.67 -13.50
N VAL A 43 35.53 -6.45 -13.57
CA VAL A 43 34.70 -6.62 -14.78
C VAL A 43 33.67 -5.50 -14.92
N LEU A 44 33.35 -4.77 -13.85
CA LEU A 44 32.51 -3.58 -13.90
C LEU A 44 32.76 -2.68 -12.69
N SER A 45 33.07 -1.40 -12.93
CA SER A 45 33.19 -0.38 -11.89
C SER A 45 32.39 0.86 -12.25
N ILE A 46 31.48 1.28 -11.38
CA ILE A 46 30.61 2.45 -11.57
C ILE A 46 30.61 3.35 -10.32
N GLN A 47 30.41 4.65 -10.53
CA GLN A 47 30.40 5.66 -9.47
C GLN A 47 29.28 6.70 -9.66
N LYS A 48 28.73 7.17 -8.54
CA LYS A 48 27.83 8.33 -8.45
C LYS A 48 28.15 9.13 -7.18
N GLY A 49 28.80 10.29 -7.34
CA GLY A 49 29.25 11.07 -6.18
C GLY A 49 30.29 10.31 -5.35
N SER A 50 30.06 10.16 -4.05
CA SER A 50 30.89 9.32 -3.16
C SER A 50 30.59 7.82 -3.28
N SER A 51 29.41 7.44 -3.75
CA SER A 51 28.98 6.05 -3.88
C SER A 51 29.69 5.35 -5.03
N ARG A 52 30.16 4.12 -4.79
CA ARG A 52 30.95 3.34 -5.74
C ARG A 52 30.59 1.86 -5.68
N ILE A 53 30.57 1.19 -6.84
CA ILE A 53 30.36 -0.25 -6.95
C ILE A 53 31.46 -0.83 -7.83
N ASP A 54 32.13 -1.86 -7.35
CA ASP A 54 33.13 -2.63 -8.08
C ASP A 54 32.73 -4.12 -8.10
N ILE A 55 32.75 -4.74 -9.28
CA ILE A 55 32.46 -6.17 -9.48
C ILE A 55 33.68 -6.84 -10.08
N LYS A 56 34.12 -7.95 -9.48
CA LYS A 56 35.30 -8.72 -9.90
C LYS A 56 34.94 -10.18 -10.16
N THR A 57 35.74 -10.86 -10.98
CA THR A 57 35.64 -12.31 -11.13
C THR A 57 36.27 -13.02 -9.94
N VAL A 58 35.72 -14.18 -9.59
CA VAL A 58 36.20 -15.03 -8.50
C VAL A 58 36.26 -16.47 -8.98
N ASP A 59 37.33 -17.16 -8.59
CA ASP A 59 37.50 -18.60 -8.84
C ASP A 59 36.54 -19.43 -7.97
N CYS A 60 35.26 -19.40 -8.33
CA CYS A 60 34.19 -20.22 -7.76
C CYS A 60 33.20 -20.61 -8.87
N SER A 61 32.75 -21.86 -8.87
CA SER A 61 31.78 -22.38 -9.85
C SER A 61 30.55 -23.05 -9.23
N THR A 62 30.52 -23.19 -7.90
CA THR A 62 29.43 -23.83 -7.15
C THR A 62 28.83 -22.91 -6.11
N GLU A 63 27.56 -23.13 -5.77
CA GLU A 63 26.85 -22.40 -4.71
C GLU A 63 27.58 -22.50 -3.36
N THR A 64 28.06 -23.70 -3.03
CA THR A 64 28.82 -23.95 -1.79
C THR A 64 30.10 -23.12 -1.71
N CYS A 65 30.77 -22.86 -2.84
CA CYS A 65 31.99 -22.05 -2.88
C CYS A 65 31.70 -20.58 -2.56
N ILE A 66 30.66 -20.01 -3.15
CA ILE A 66 30.29 -18.61 -2.89
C ILE A 66 29.69 -18.41 -1.48
N GLU A 67 29.00 -19.42 -0.95
CA GLU A 67 28.49 -19.43 0.43
C GLU A 67 29.64 -19.47 1.45
N GLN A 68 30.68 -20.28 1.21
CA GLN A 68 31.88 -20.29 2.04
C GLN A 68 32.62 -18.94 1.99
N LYS A 69 32.74 -18.31 0.83
CA LYS A 69 33.41 -17.01 0.70
C LYS A 69 32.68 -15.89 1.44
N VAL A 70 31.36 -15.79 1.30
CA VAL A 70 30.60 -14.77 2.02
C VAL A 70 30.63 -14.99 3.55
N THR A 71 30.70 -16.25 3.99
CA THR A 71 30.83 -16.60 5.41
C THR A 71 32.21 -16.22 5.96
N ASN A 72 33.27 -16.42 5.17
CA ASN A 72 34.61 -15.98 5.53
C ASN A 72 34.71 -14.44 5.61
N ASP A 73 34.09 -13.73 4.67
CA ASP A 73 34.03 -12.26 4.71
C ASP A 73 33.26 -11.74 5.92
N LEU A 74 32.16 -12.41 6.28
CA LEU A 74 31.42 -12.08 7.51
C LEU A 74 32.31 -12.24 8.76
N ALA A 75 33.07 -13.33 8.83
CA ALA A 75 34.01 -13.57 9.93
C ALA A 75 35.11 -12.50 9.97
N ASP A 76 35.66 -12.11 8.82
CA ASP A 76 36.66 -11.05 8.71
C ASP A 76 36.11 -9.68 9.12
N VAL A 77 34.92 -9.30 8.65
CA VAL A 77 34.22 -8.06 9.03
C VAL A 77 33.98 -8.00 10.55
N LYS A 78 33.56 -9.12 11.15
CA LYS A 78 33.40 -9.24 12.61
C LYS A 78 34.73 -9.12 13.35
N SER A 79 35.78 -9.78 12.86
CA SER A 79 37.13 -9.71 13.45
C SER A 79 37.69 -8.28 13.47
N LYS A 80 37.34 -7.48 12.44
CA LYS A 80 37.71 -6.07 12.30
C LYS A 80 36.79 -5.12 13.09
N LYS A 81 35.89 -5.66 13.93
CA LYS A 81 34.94 -4.91 14.78
C LYS A 81 34.03 -3.96 13.98
N MET A 82 33.75 -4.28 12.73
CA MET A 82 32.77 -3.54 11.92
C MET A 82 31.35 -3.97 12.32
N GLN A 83 30.39 -3.05 12.23
CA GLN A 83 29.01 -3.35 12.61
C GLN A 83 28.27 -3.96 11.41
N VAL A 84 27.85 -5.21 11.55
CA VAL A 84 27.09 -5.94 10.52
C VAL A 84 25.60 -5.66 10.69
N ILE A 85 24.93 -5.33 9.60
CA ILE A 85 23.49 -5.10 9.57
C ILE A 85 22.80 -6.44 9.31
N GLY A 86 22.43 -7.12 10.38
CA GLY A 86 21.63 -8.34 10.31
C GLY A 86 20.20 -8.08 9.83
N ASN A 87 19.58 -9.11 9.24
CA ASN A 87 18.17 -9.07 8.90
C ASN A 87 17.34 -9.01 10.19
N SER A 88 16.64 -7.90 10.40
CA SER A 88 15.86 -7.63 11.61
C SER A 88 14.71 -8.63 11.87
N TYR A 89 14.42 -9.52 10.92
CA TYR A 89 13.34 -10.50 10.96
C TYR A 89 13.81 -11.95 11.10
N THR A 90 14.99 -12.31 10.57
CA THR A 90 15.53 -13.69 10.66
C THR A 90 16.71 -13.80 11.61
N GLY A 91 17.34 -12.68 11.98
CA GLY A 91 18.61 -12.67 12.71
C GLY A 91 19.81 -13.11 11.85
N GLU A 92 19.58 -13.47 10.58
CA GLU A 92 20.63 -13.88 9.66
C GLU A 92 21.40 -12.65 9.18
N GLU A 93 22.72 -12.74 9.26
CA GLU A 93 23.64 -11.69 8.84
C GLU A 93 24.01 -11.83 7.35
N ILE A 94 23.93 -13.04 6.82
CA ILE A 94 24.11 -13.35 5.39
C ILE A 94 22.74 -13.39 4.74
N LYS A 95 22.56 -12.61 3.68
CA LYS A 95 21.31 -12.56 2.93
C LYS A 95 21.45 -13.31 1.61
N ARG A 96 20.39 -14.00 1.19
CA ARG A 96 20.30 -14.70 -0.09
C ARG A 96 19.27 -14.05 -1.01
N ILE A 97 19.67 -13.76 -2.25
CA ILE A 97 18.82 -13.37 -3.37
C ILE A 97 19.02 -14.43 -4.46
N GLU A 98 17.99 -14.69 -5.26
CA GLU A 98 18.11 -15.58 -6.42
C GLU A 98 17.94 -14.72 -7.68
N PHE A 99 18.84 -14.86 -8.65
CA PHE A 99 18.70 -14.22 -9.94
C PHE A 99 17.56 -14.84 -10.76
N SER A 100 17.18 -14.17 -11.85
CA SER A 100 16.16 -14.66 -12.78
C SER A 100 16.54 -15.98 -13.47
N THR A 101 17.84 -16.31 -13.51
CA THR A 101 18.40 -17.60 -13.98
C THR A 101 18.30 -18.74 -12.95
N GLY A 102 17.97 -18.43 -11.69
CA GLY A 102 17.96 -19.40 -10.59
C GLY A 102 19.28 -19.49 -9.83
N ASP A 103 20.32 -18.76 -10.26
CA ASP A 103 21.60 -18.74 -9.57
C ASP A 103 21.52 -17.92 -8.27
N PRO A 104 22.14 -18.38 -7.17
CA PRO A 104 22.10 -17.72 -5.88
C PRO A 104 23.13 -16.57 -5.79
N PHE A 105 22.72 -15.51 -5.09
CA PHE A 105 23.53 -14.36 -4.72
C PHE A 105 23.49 -14.19 -3.20
N PHE A 106 24.66 -14.26 -2.56
CA PHE A 106 24.78 -14.03 -1.13
C PHE A 106 25.50 -12.72 -0.85
N TYR A 107 25.03 -11.95 0.13
CA TYR A 107 25.71 -10.71 0.51
C TYR A 107 25.51 -10.34 1.98
N ILE A 108 26.41 -9.50 2.45
CA ILE A 108 26.43 -8.89 3.77
C ILE A 108 26.44 -7.37 3.62
N SER A 109 25.83 -6.67 4.56
CA SER A 109 25.89 -5.21 4.67
C SER A 109 26.53 -4.85 6.00
N PHE A 110 27.50 -3.96 6.00
CA PHE A 110 28.23 -3.56 7.20
C PHE A 110 28.64 -2.10 7.11
N PHE A 111 28.85 -1.46 8.25
CA PHE A 111 29.27 -0.06 8.26
C PHE A 111 30.45 0.17 9.20
N THR A 112 31.18 1.22 8.85
CA THR A 112 32.20 1.84 9.68
C THR A 112 31.69 3.20 10.15
N PRO A 113 32.29 3.84 11.16
CA PRO A 113 31.87 5.17 11.60
C PRO A 113 31.87 6.26 10.51
N LYS A 114 32.55 6.01 9.38
CA LYS A 114 32.71 6.98 8.29
C LYS A 114 31.93 6.62 7.02
N ASN A 115 31.78 5.32 6.72
CA ASN A 115 31.30 4.84 5.42
C ASN A 115 30.44 3.57 5.59
N ASP A 116 29.46 3.42 4.69
CA ASP A 116 28.63 2.23 4.54
C ASP A 116 29.19 1.29 3.46
N PHE A 117 29.05 -0.02 3.67
CA PHE A 117 29.55 -1.04 2.76
C PHE A 117 28.53 -2.17 2.53
N GLY A 118 28.52 -2.71 1.32
CA GLY A 118 27.85 -3.95 0.97
C GLY A 118 28.82 -4.85 0.21
N ALA A 119 28.99 -6.10 0.65
CA ALA A 119 29.85 -7.06 -0.01
C ALA A 119 29.07 -8.35 -0.29
N GLY A 120 29.24 -8.95 -1.47
CA GLY A 120 28.54 -10.18 -1.82
C GLY A 120 29.17 -10.97 -2.95
N TYR A 121 28.64 -12.17 -3.17
CA TYR A 121 29.10 -13.15 -4.16
C TYR A 121 27.93 -13.78 -4.88
N PHE A 122 27.99 -13.82 -6.21
CA PHE A 122 26.98 -14.44 -7.04
C PHE A 122 27.56 -15.36 -8.11
N LEU A 123 26.71 -16.23 -8.65
CA LEU A 123 26.98 -17.05 -9.82
C LEU A 123 26.17 -16.59 -11.02
N ILE A 124 26.79 -16.60 -12.20
CA ILE A 124 26.10 -16.52 -13.50
C ILE A 124 26.77 -17.54 -14.41
N ASP A 125 26.01 -18.45 -15.00
CA ASP A 125 26.53 -19.51 -15.89
C ASP A 125 27.71 -20.30 -15.28
N LYS A 126 27.64 -20.63 -13.98
CA LYS A 126 28.70 -21.32 -13.20
C LYS A 126 30.03 -20.53 -13.10
N LYS A 127 30.02 -19.22 -13.32
CA LYS A 127 31.14 -18.32 -13.03
C LYS A 127 30.83 -17.46 -11.81
N GLY A 128 31.77 -17.39 -10.87
CA GLY A 128 31.66 -16.62 -9.64
C GLY A 128 32.09 -15.17 -9.81
N TYR A 129 31.35 -14.28 -9.18
CA TYR A 129 31.65 -12.85 -9.13
C TYR A 129 31.56 -12.35 -7.69
N SER A 130 32.41 -11.41 -7.32
CA SER A 130 32.29 -10.63 -6.08
C SER A 130 31.87 -9.22 -6.39
N ILE A 131 31.05 -8.64 -5.52
CA ILE A 131 30.59 -7.25 -5.61
C ILE A 131 30.91 -6.53 -4.32
N LEU A 132 31.46 -5.33 -4.43
CA LEU A 132 31.70 -4.41 -3.33
C LEU A 132 31.05 -3.07 -3.65
N ALA A 133 30.04 -2.72 -2.85
CA ALA A 133 29.40 -1.42 -2.82
C ALA A 133 29.94 -0.60 -1.65
N LYS A 134 30.27 0.66 -1.90
CA LYS A 134 30.74 1.62 -0.91
C LYS A 134 29.86 2.88 -0.94
N ASP A 135 29.61 3.43 0.24
CA ASP A 135 28.82 4.65 0.48
C ASP A 135 27.41 4.55 -0.13
N LEU A 136 26.81 3.36 -0.01
CA LEU A 136 25.40 3.10 -0.31
C LEU A 136 24.71 2.68 0.97
N THR A 137 23.55 3.27 1.23
CA THR A 137 22.74 2.84 2.36
C THR A 137 22.27 1.40 2.16
N TYR A 138 21.98 0.70 3.25
CA TYR A 138 21.43 -0.66 3.24
C TYR A 138 20.29 -0.84 2.22
N ALA A 139 19.36 0.12 2.12
CA ALA A 139 18.22 0.03 1.22
C ALA A 139 18.60 0.21 -0.26
N GLU A 140 19.62 1.03 -0.54
CA GLU A 140 20.15 1.24 -1.89
C GLU A 140 20.98 0.04 -2.34
N THR A 141 21.77 -0.57 -1.45
CA THR A 141 22.50 -1.81 -1.73
C THR A 141 21.55 -2.94 -2.12
N ASP A 142 20.48 -3.16 -1.34
CA ASP A 142 19.47 -4.18 -1.64
C ASP A 142 18.81 -3.93 -3.00
N LEU A 143 18.53 -2.67 -3.34
CA LEU A 143 17.92 -2.29 -4.61
C LEU A 143 18.88 -2.49 -5.79
N VAL A 144 20.10 -1.99 -5.69
CA VAL A 144 21.08 -2.05 -6.78
C VAL A 144 21.48 -3.49 -7.09
N PHE A 145 21.67 -4.31 -6.06
CA PHE A 145 22.00 -5.72 -6.28
C PHE A 145 20.85 -6.49 -6.95
N SER A 146 19.60 -6.03 -6.79
CA SER A 146 18.44 -6.60 -7.48
C SER A 146 18.36 -6.25 -8.98
N PHE A 147 19.17 -5.30 -9.46
CA PHE A 147 19.23 -4.89 -10.87
C PHE A 147 20.32 -5.61 -11.69
N ILE A 148 21.10 -6.49 -11.05
CA ILE A 148 22.04 -7.35 -11.79
C ILE A 148 21.23 -8.38 -12.58
N SER A 149 21.35 -8.34 -13.90
CA SER A 149 20.62 -9.21 -14.83
C SER A 149 21.58 -9.92 -15.78
N PRO A 150 21.57 -11.27 -15.84
CA PRO A 150 22.40 -12.02 -16.79
C PRO A 150 21.98 -11.74 -18.23
N VAL A 151 22.96 -11.64 -19.13
CA VAL A 151 22.70 -11.43 -20.56
C VAL A 151 22.22 -12.75 -21.16
N LYS A 152 20.97 -12.81 -21.64
CA LYS A 152 20.40 -14.01 -22.27
C LYS A 152 21.27 -14.44 -23.45
N LYS A 153 21.85 -15.64 -23.41
CA LYS A 153 22.29 -16.34 -24.61
C LYS A 153 21.06 -16.98 -25.27
N GLU A 154 20.78 -16.57 -26.49
CA GLU A 154 19.76 -17.20 -27.33
C GLU A 154 20.20 -18.63 -27.63
N THR A 155 19.63 -19.60 -26.94
CA THR A 155 19.62 -20.98 -27.42
C THR A 155 18.30 -21.62 -27.01
N PRO A 156 17.34 -21.75 -27.93
CA PRO A 156 16.06 -22.40 -27.63
C PRO A 156 16.30 -23.91 -27.53
N GLN A 157 16.30 -24.46 -26.32
CA GLN A 157 16.09 -25.89 -26.13
C GLN A 157 14.60 -26.16 -25.90
N PRO A 158 13.98 -27.05 -26.68
CA PRO A 158 12.63 -27.50 -26.42
C PRO A 158 12.60 -28.24 -25.08
N LEU A 159 11.62 -27.90 -24.24
CA LEU A 159 11.38 -28.57 -22.97
C LEU A 159 10.85 -29.98 -23.25
N GLU A 160 11.74 -30.96 -23.31
CA GLU A 160 11.37 -32.35 -23.05
C GLU A 160 11.04 -32.48 -21.57
N MET A 161 9.85 -33.01 -21.31
CA MET A 161 9.23 -33.13 -20.01
C MET A 161 9.56 -34.53 -19.49
N ASP A 162 10.44 -34.61 -18.50
CA ASP A 162 10.77 -35.86 -17.81
C ASP A 162 9.59 -36.29 -16.92
N LEU A 163 8.87 -37.32 -17.37
CA LEU A 163 7.68 -37.88 -16.72
C LEU A 163 8.03 -38.81 -15.54
N ASP A 164 9.32 -39.06 -15.26
CA ASP A 164 9.75 -39.92 -14.16
C ASP A 164 10.07 -39.14 -12.86
N SER A 165 9.81 -37.83 -12.81
CA SER A 165 9.96 -37.07 -11.56
C SER A 165 8.81 -37.42 -10.57
N PRO A 166 9.10 -37.77 -9.30
CA PRO A 166 8.09 -38.17 -8.30
C PRO A 166 7.22 -37.01 -7.77
N ARG A 167 6.97 -35.97 -8.57
CA ARG A 167 6.15 -34.79 -8.22
C ARG A 167 4.87 -34.64 -9.05
N ALA A 168 4.51 -35.62 -9.88
CA ALA A 168 3.22 -35.65 -10.56
C ALA A 168 2.19 -36.45 -9.73
N TYR A 169 1.12 -35.77 -9.30
CA TYR A 169 0.02 -36.35 -8.55
C TYR A 169 -0.84 -37.25 -9.45
N ASP A 170 -1.13 -38.46 -8.96
CA ASP A 170 -2.07 -39.39 -9.59
C ASP A 170 -3.52 -39.02 -9.20
N ILE A 171 -4.32 -38.60 -10.18
CA ILE A 171 -5.68 -38.06 -10.01
C ILE A 171 -6.73 -39.18 -9.91
N ALA A 172 -6.34 -40.44 -10.08
CA ALA A 172 -7.26 -41.58 -10.13
C ALA A 172 -7.76 -42.08 -8.76
N ALA A 173 -7.31 -41.53 -7.63
CA ALA A 173 -7.53 -42.09 -6.29
C ALA A 173 -8.43 -41.24 -5.35
N LEU A 174 -9.41 -40.50 -5.87
CA LEU A 174 -10.42 -39.85 -5.03
C LEU A 174 -11.80 -40.49 -5.24
N PRO A 175 -12.50 -40.94 -4.18
CA PRO A 175 -13.80 -41.57 -4.29
C PRO A 175 -14.87 -40.55 -4.69
N ALA A 176 -15.70 -40.90 -5.66
CA ALA A 176 -16.88 -40.14 -6.04
C ALA A 176 -17.91 -40.18 -4.90
N VAL A 177 -18.21 -39.03 -4.30
CA VAL A 177 -19.26 -38.90 -3.28
C VAL A 177 -20.43 -38.11 -3.89
N GLN A 178 -21.61 -38.72 -3.78
CA GLN A 178 -22.89 -38.25 -4.29
C GLN A 178 -23.34 -36.95 -3.60
N GLU A 179 -23.84 -36.01 -4.40
CA GLU A 179 -24.48 -34.77 -3.95
C GLU A 179 -25.87 -35.07 -3.37
N GLU A 180 -26.03 -34.87 -2.07
CA GLU A 180 -27.35 -34.84 -1.43
C GLU A 180 -27.87 -33.40 -1.41
N ALA A 181 -28.89 -33.13 -2.22
CA ALA A 181 -29.54 -31.83 -2.32
C ALA A 181 -30.41 -31.55 -1.08
N LEU A 182 -29.92 -30.73 -0.16
CA LEU A 182 -30.72 -30.19 0.95
C LEU A 182 -31.37 -28.87 0.54
N SER A 183 -32.68 -28.95 0.25
CA SER A 183 -33.57 -27.82 0.11
C SER A 183 -33.95 -27.27 1.49
N MET A 184 -33.81 -25.96 1.69
CA MET A 184 -34.39 -25.26 2.83
C MET A 184 -35.20 -24.05 2.35
N PRO A 185 -36.44 -23.85 2.83
CA PRO A 185 -37.32 -22.79 2.37
C PRO A 185 -37.06 -21.46 3.08
N LEU A 186 -37.27 -20.38 2.33
CA LEU A 186 -37.20 -18.99 2.76
C LEU A 186 -38.49 -18.64 3.53
N ALA A 187 -38.41 -18.42 4.84
CA ALA A 187 -39.51 -17.85 5.62
C ALA A 187 -39.34 -16.33 5.75
N ALA A 188 -40.30 -15.59 5.19
CA ALA A 188 -40.44 -14.15 5.39
C ALA A 188 -41.17 -13.85 6.71
N PRO A 189 -40.78 -12.82 7.49
CA PRO A 189 -41.61 -12.35 8.60
C PRO A 189 -42.67 -11.38 8.11
N ALA A 190 -43.89 -11.61 8.61
CA ALA A 190 -45.10 -10.87 8.34
C ALA A 190 -45.10 -9.43 8.89
N GLU A 191 -45.90 -8.61 8.22
CA GLU A 191 -46.35 -7.29 8.67
C GLU A 191 -47.22 -7.39 9.93
N ALA A 192 -47.05 -6.43 10.84
CA ALA A 192 -48.07 -6.09 11.82
C ALA A 192 -48.18 -4.56 11.89
N GLN A 193 -49.31 -4.04 11.42
CA GLN A 193 -49.79 -2.70 11.72
C GLN A 193 -50.44 -2.68 13.10
N SER A 194 -50.12 -1.67 13.90
CA SER A 194 -51.13 -0.99 14.74
C SER A 194 -50.62 0.41 15.10
N ALA A 195 -51.52 1.38 14.96
CA ALA A 195 -51.35 2.80 15.26
C ALA A 195 -51.93 3.11 16.67
N PRO A 196 -52.13 4.38 17.06
CA PRO A 196 -51.15 5.24 17.71
C PRO A 196 -51.62 5.70 19.10
N ALA A 197 -50.71 6.11 20.00
CA ALA A 197 -50.89 7.30 20.85
C ALA A 197 -49.77 7.48 21.88
N ALA A 198 -49.61 8.77 22.24
CA ALA A 198 -49.09 9.33 23.49
C ALA A 198 -47.63 9.80 23.47
N ALA A 199 -47.50 11.09 23.17
CA ALA A 199 -46.32 11.90 23.38
C ALA A 199 -46.01 12.07 24.88
N PRO A 200 -44.77 11.82 25.32
CA PRO A 200 -44.26 12.40 26.56
C PRO A 200 -43.74 13.81 26.27
N GLN A 201 -44.28 14.77 27.00
CA GLN A 201 -43.88 16.16 27.00
C GLN A 201 -42.37 16.30 27.27
N ALA A 202 -41.68 16.98 26.35
CA ALA A 202 -40.30 17.41 26.56
C ALA A 202 -40.27 18.51 27.64
N GLN A 203 -39.63 18.20 28.77
CA GLN A 203 -39.30 19.20 29.78
C GLN A 203 -38.25 20.19 29.22
N PRO A 204 -38.38 21.50 29.50
CA PRO A 204 -37.53 22.51 28.90
C PRO A 204 -36.21 22.64 29.68
N THR A 205 -35.19 21.86 29.33
CA THR A 205 -33.80 22.13 29.73
C THR A 205 -33.11 23.14 28.79
N ALA A 206 -33.90 24.01 28.15
CA ALA A 206 -33.42 25.06 27.26
C ALA A 206 -32.98 26.36 27.99
N GLY A 207 -33.15 26.46 29.31
CA GLY A 207 -32.84 27.67 30.09
C GLY A 207 -31.36 27.85 30.41
N THR A 208 -30.64 26.77 30.68
CA THR A 208 -29.24 26.79 31.14
C THR A 208 -28.25 26.83 29.98
N LEU A 209 -28.55 26.16 28.86
CA LEU A 209 -27.77 26.28 27.62
C LEU A 209 -27.93 27.68 27.00
N LYS A 210 -29.13 28.27 26.99
CA LYS A 210 -29.33 29.65 26.49
C LYS A 210 -28.54 30.69 27.29
N LYS A 211 -28.44 30.53 28.62
CA LYS A 211 -27.69 31.47 29.49
C LYS A 211 -26.17 31.33 29.38
N ILE A 212 -25.66 30.14 29.05
CA ILE A 212 -24.24 29.92 28.76
C ILE A 212 -23.91 30.44 27.35
N ILE A 213 -24.79 30.20 26.37
CA ILE A 213 -24.66 30.71 24.99
C ILE A 213 -24.83 32.24 24.90
N SER A 214 -25.63 32.87 25.78
CA SER A 214 -25.82 34.32 25.79
C SER A 214 -24.72 35.09 26.53
N LYS A 215 -23.94 34.42 27.40
CA LYS A 215 -22.78 35.01 28.10
C LYS A 215 -21.48 34.91 27.31
N LEU A 216 -21.35 33.96 26.39
CA LEU A 216 -20.47 34.14 25.23
C LEU A 216 -21.18 35.08 24.25
N ARG A 217 -20.99 36.40 24.38
CA ARG A 217 -21.16 37.28 23.21
C ARG A 217 -20.15 36.82 22.17
N VAL A 218 -20.54 35.87 21.33
CA VAL A 218 -19.71 35.31 20.26
C VAL A 218 -19.43 36.47 19.30
N ARG A 219 -18.22 37.04 19.40
CA ARG A 219 -17.60 37.73 18.28
C ARG A 219 -17.54 36.69 17.16
N THR A 220 -18.37 36.87 16.14
CA THR A 220 -18.38 36.00 14.97
C THR A 220 -16.99 36.00 14.34
N LEU A 221 -16.56 34.88 13.74
CA LEU A 221 -15.31 34.85 12.98
C LEU A 221 -15.45 35.59 11.64
N LEU A 222 -16.68 35.93 11.27
CA LEU A 222 -17.02 36.69 10.08
C LEU A 222 -16.54 38.14 10.14
N SER A 223 -15.84 38.57 9.09
CA SER A 223 -15.52 39.96 8.82
C SER A 223 -16.31 40.49 7.60
N LYS A 224 -16.52 41.81 7.56
CA LYS A 224 -17.15 42.52 6.43
C LYS A 224 -16.33 42.40 5.13
N ASN A 225 -15.02 42.20 5.26
CA ASN A 225 -14.05 42.12 4.16
C ASN A 225 -13.87 40.68 3.61
N MET A 226 -14.57 39.69 4.18
CA MET A 226 -14.54 38.32 3.69
C MET A 226 -15.27 38.18 2.33
N PRO A 227 -14.92 37.15 1.53
CA PRO A 227 -15.59 36.87 0.27
C PRO A 227 -17.12 36.72 0.44
N PRO A 228 -17.92 37.20 -0.52
CA PRO A 228 -19.38 37.28 -0.39
C PRO A 228 -20.02 35.90 -0.14
N TYR A 229 -19.49 34.83 -0.73
CA TYR A 229 -20.01 33.48 -0.53
C TYR A 229 -19.80 32.95 0.90
N ILE A 230 -18.72 33.35 1.59
CA ILE A 230 -18.47 33.00 3.00
C ILE A 230 -19.36 33.86 3.90
N ARG A 231 -19.49 35.15 3.58
CA ARG A 231 -20.34 36.07 4.31
C ARG A 231 -21.81 35.63 4.29
N ASN A 232 -22.27 35.10 3.16
CA ASN A 232 -23.63 34.58 2.99
C ASN A 232 -23.92 33.34 3.86
N MET A 233 -22.89 32.60 4.32
CA MET A 233 -23.08 31.47 5.25
C MET A 233 -23.44 31.92 6.67
N GLY A 234 -23.19 33.19 7.02
CA GLY A 234 -23.49 33.72 8.35
C GLY A 234 -22.87 32.86 9.47
N ARG A 235 -23.64 32.63 10.54
CA ARG A 235 -23.20 31.77 11.66
C ARG A 235 -22.91 30.32 11.27
N GLY A 236 -23.32 29.87 10.08
CA GLY A 236 -22.93 28.58 9.53
C GLY A 236 -21.42 28.44 9.33
N PHE A 237 -20.72 29.55 9.05
CA PHE A 237 -19.25 29.56 8.96
C PHE A 237 -18.59 29.28 10.32
N ASP A 238 -19.05 29.95 11.38
CA ASP A 238 -18.54 29.73 12.75
C ASP A 238 -18.77 28.27 13.18
N GLY A 239 -19.95 27.71 12.87
CA GLY A 239 -20.27 26.31 13.14
C GLY A 239 -19.38 25.33 12.36
N LEU A 240 -19.11 25.61 11.07
CA LEU A 240 -18.23 24.81 10.23
C LEU A 240 -16.80 24.80 10.78
N ILE A 241 -16.26 25.96 11.16
CA ILE A 241 -14.92 26.07 11.75
C ILE A 241 -14.87 25.33 13.10
N GLY A 242 -15.91 25.46 13.94
CA GLY A 242 -16.00 24.72 15.19
C GLY A 242 -15.96 23.20 15.00
N LEU A 243 -16.71 22.67 14.03
CA LEU A 243 -16.69 21.25 13.67
C LEU A 243 -15.33 20.81 13.09
N LEU A 244 -14.70 21.66 12.28
CA LEU A 244 -13.37 21.39 11.71
C LEU A 244 -12.33 21.28 12.82
N VAL A 245 -12.31 22.22 13.77
CA VAL A 245 -11.40 22.18 14.92
C VAL A 245 -11.65 20.94 15.76
N LEU A 246 -12.92 20.61 16.04
CA LEU A 246 -13.27 19.38 16.76
C LEU A 246 -12.75 18.13 16.04
N PHE A 247 -12.86 18.09 14.71
CA PHE A 247 -12.36 16.99 13.91
C PHE A 247 -10.84 16.88 13.94
N ILE A 248 -10.12 18.01 13.86
CA ILE A 248 -8.65 18.05 13.99
C ILE A 248 -8.22 17.58 15.38
N LEU A 249 -8.91 18.02 16.45
CA LEU A 249 -8.64 17.55 17.82
C LEU A 249 -8.90 16.06 17.98
N LEU A 250 -9.95 15.53 17.36
CA LEU A 250 -10.24 14.10 17.35
C LEU A 250 -9.17 13.31 16.60
N LEU A 251 -8.67 13.82 15.47
CA LEU A 251 -7.53 13.23 14.75
C LEU A 251 -6.24 13.26 15.60
N ALA A 252 -5.95 14.38 16.27
CA ALA A 252 -4.78 14.52 17.13
C ALA A 252 -4.87 13.57 18.34
N GLY A 253 -6.03 13.54 19.01
CA GLY A 253 -6.30 12.65 20.15
C GLY A 253 -6.19 11.18 19.78
N ALA A 254 -6.70 10.77 18.61
CA ALA A 254 -6.48 9.43 18.07
C ALA A 254 -4.98 9.16 17.83
N GLY A 255 -4.25 10.11 17.25
CA GLY A 255 -2.80 10.02 17.07
C GLY A 255 -2.03 9.80 18.39
N CYS A 256 -2.40 10.52 19.46
CA CYS A 256 -1.79 10.38 20.78
C CYS A 256 -2.14 9.05 21.46
N LEU A 257 -3.43 8.67 21.47
CA LEU A 257 -3.91 7.44 22.11
C LEU A 257 -3.29 6.18 21.49
N ARG A 258 -2.94 6.25 20.21
CA ARG A 258 -2.24 5.19 19.49
C ARG A 258 -0.89 4.81 20.10
N LEU A 259 -0.12 5.78 20.60
CA LEU A 259 1.18 5.50 21.22
C LEU A 259 1.05 4.61 22.45
N LEU A 260 -0.12 4.65 23.10
CA LEU A 260 -0.45 3.90 24.32
C LEU A 260 -1.08 2.54 24.02
N ILE A 261 -1.80 2.39 22.90
CA ILE A 261 -2.49 1.15 22.54
C ILE A 261 -1.64 0.34 21.55
N ARG A 262 -0.71 -0.48 22.08
CA ARG A 262 -0.13 -1.60 21.32
C ARG A 262 -1.02 -2.82 21.48
N ARG A 263 -1.83 -3.12 20.46
CA ARG A 263 -2.54 -4.40 20.44
C ARG A 263 -1.56 -5.53 20.12
N PRO A 264 -1.45 -6.56 20.98
CA PRO A 264 -0.69 -7.75 20.63
C PRO A 264 -1.35 -8.43 19.43
N HIS A 265 -0.57 -8.74 18.42
CA HIS A 265 -1.00 -9.61 17.32
C HIS A 265 -1.02 -11.05 17.83
N THR A 266 -2.19 -11.53 18.26
CA THR A 266 -2.39 -12.95 18.53
C THR A 266 -2.63 -13.68 17.22
N LEU A 267 -1.54 -13.98 16.53
CA LEU A 267 -1.58 -14.91 15.41
C LEU A 267 -1.56 -16.33 15.97
N PRO A 268 -2.51 -17.20 15.59
CA PRO A 268 -2.35 -18.63 15.86
C PRO A 268 -1.06 -19.12 15.18
N PRO A 269 -0.32 -20.07 15.79
CA PRO A 269 0.89 -20.62 15.20
C PRO A 269 0.59 -21.18 13.80
N ALA A 270 1.32 -20.69 12.80
CA ALA A 270 1.13 -21.08 11.42
C ALA A 270 1.51 -22.55 11.22
N ASN A 271 0.64 -23.36 10.63
CA ASN A 271 1.01 -24.68 10.16
C ASN A 271 2.08 -24.51 9.07
N PRO A 272 3.32 -24.97 9.26
CA PRO A 272 4.43 -24.75 8.31
C PRO A 272 4.17 -25.38 6.94
N ASN A 273 3.30 -26.39 6.85
CA ASN A 273 2.95 -27.05 5.60
C ASN A 273 1.77 -26.37 4.87
N SER A 274 1.06 -25.45 5.53
CA SER A 274 -0.04 -24.69 4.92
C SER A 274 0.49 -23.48 4.16
N LEU A 275 -0.20 -23.09 3.09
CA LEU A 275 0.02 -21.80 2.41
C LEU A 275 -0.39 -20.60 3.29
N TYR A 276 -1.20 -20.82 4.32
CA TYR A 276 -1.64 -19.81 5.27
C TYR A 276 -0.74 -19.75 6.52
N PRO A 277 -0.60 -18.57 7.15
CA PRO A 277 -1.27 -17.31 6.84
C PRO A 277 -0.61 -16.56 5.69
N ILE A 278 -1.43 -15.90 4.86
CA ILE A 278 -0.94 -15.02 3.81
C ILE A 278 -0.70 -13.65 4.42
N LYS A 279 0.54 -13.17 4.33
CA LYS A 279 1.00 -11.90 4.89
C LYS A 279 1.08 -10.85 3.80
N PHE A 280 0.48 -9.70 4.04
CA PHE A 280 0.47 -8.60 3.09
C PHE A 280 1.18 -7.39 3.66
N LYS A 281 1.91 -6.70 2.80
CA LYS A 281 2.61 -5.47 3.09
C LYS A 281 2.37 -4.50 1.94
N ARG A 282 1.80 -3.33 2.23
CA ARG A 282 1.80 -2.20 1.30
C ARG A 282 3.00 -1.31 1.61
N LEU A 283 3.76 -1.05 0.56
CA LEU A 283 4.91 -0.18 0.52
C LEU A 283 4.54 1.07 -0.29
N TYR A 284 5.14 2.19 0.07
CA TYR A 284 4.88 3.47 -0.56
C TYR A 284 6.05 3.79 -1.50
N GLY A 285 5.78 3.80 -2.80
CA GLY A 285 6.60 4.44 -3.80
C GLY A 285 6.04 5.81 -4.18
N THR A 286 6.88 6.63 -4.79
CA THR A 286 6.49 7.92 -5.36
C THR A 286 6.52 7.76 -6.88
N PRO A 287 5.37 7.74 -7.61
CA PRO A 287 3.98 8.01 -7.21
C PRO A 287 3.08 6.76 -7.02
N SER A 288 3.63 5.54 -6.89
CA SER A 288 2.88 4.27 -6.86
C SER A 288 2.81 3.61 -5.47
N LEU A 289 1.67 2.98 -5.13
CA LEU A 289 1.61 2.01 -4.03
C LEU A 289 2.03 0.63 -4.55
N ILE A 290 2.92 -0.01 -3.80
CA ILE A 290 3.37 -1.37 -4.09
C ILE A 290 2.73 -2.28 -3.04
N PHE A 291 1.82 -3.13 -3.47
CA PHE A 291 1.21 -4.15 -2.61
C PHE A 291 1.97 -5.45 -2.79
N ARG A 292 2.57 -5.98 -1.72
CA ARG A 292 3.28 -7.25 -1.71
C ARG A 292 2.54 -8.24 -0.82
N ALA A 293 2.09 -9.34 -1.40
CA ALA A 293 1.57 -10.49 -0.69
C ALA A 293 2.63 -11.58 -0.64
N LYS A 294 2.79 -12.24 0.52
CA LYS A 294 3.68 -13.38 0.71
C LYS A 294 2.89 -14.47 1.42
N ASP A 295 2.83 -15.66 0.83
CA ASP A 295 2.27 -16.83 1.51
C ASP A 295 3.28 -17.45 2.49
N ASN A 296 2.86 -18.46 3.24
CA ASN A 296 3.73 -19.11 4.21
C ASN A 296 4.81 -20.00 3.57
N GLN A 297 4.63 -20.39 2.29
CA GLN A 297 5.58 -21.20 1.50
C GLN A 297 6.62 -20.35 0.74
N GLY A 298 6.51 -19.02 0.78
CA GLY A 298 7.48 -18.10 0.18
C GLY A 298 7.12 -17.58 -1.21
N ASN A 299 5.96 -17.94 -1.78
CA ASN A 299 5.49 -17.31 -3.02
C ASN A 299 5.12 -15.85 -2.75
N VAL A 300 5.44 -14.99 -3.71
CA VAL A 300 5.25 -13.55 -3.59
C VAL A 300 4.50 -13.03 -4.80
N LEU A 301 3.42 -12.30 -4.55
CA LEU A 301 2.70 -11.54 -5.57
C LEU A 301 2.80 -10.06 -5.28
N THR A 302 3.06 -9.27 -6.33
CA THR A 302 3.25 -7.83 -6.24
C THR A 302 2.26 -7.12 -7.16
N SER A 303 1.62 -6.06 -6.70
CA SER A 303 0.77 -5.20 -7.53
C SER A 303 1.15 -3.74 -7.36
N LEU A 304 1.05 -2.99 -8.45
CA LEU A 304 1.30 -1.55 -8.50
C LEU A 304 -0.02 -0.82 -8.68
N SER A 305 -0.31 0.14 -7.82
CA SER A 305 -1.49 1.02 -7.93
C SER A 305 -1.06 2.47 -7.93
N ALA A 306 -1.52 3.26 -8.91
CA ALA A 306 -1.28 4.69 -8.92
C ALA A 306 -1.97 5.40 -7.74
N ARG A 307 -1.35 6.47 -7.23
CA ARG A 307 -1.88 7.30 -6.12
C ARG A 307 -2.40 8.67 -6.53
N TRP A 308 -2.36 8.99 -7.82
CA TRP A 308 -2.68 10.33 -8.32
C TRP A 308 -4.08 10.80 -7.91
N ASP A 309 -5.06 9.90 -7.94
CA ASP A 309 -6.42 10.17 -7.46
C ASP A 309 -6.44 10.65 -6.01
N SER A 310 -5.79 9.89 -5.12
CA SER A 310 -5.74 10.18 -3.69
C SER A 310 -4.92 11.44 -3.38
N LEU A 311 -3.84 11.68 -4.14
CA LEU A 311 -3.00 12.87 -4.01
C LEU A 311 -3.78 14.14 -4.38
N PHE A 312 -4.47 14.15 -5.52
CA PHE A 312 -5.27 15.30 -5.94
C PHE A 312 -6.45 15.57 -5.00
N LEU A 313 -7.20 14.53 -4.61
CA LEU A 313 -8.29 14.66 -3.64
C LEU A 313 -7.82 15.34 -2.36
N PHE A 314 -6.66 14.95 -1.85
CA PHE A 314 -6.15 15.55 -0.63
C PHE A 314 -5.54 16.91 -0.81
N CYS A 315 -4.63 17.10 -1.77
CA CYS A 315 -3.99 18.40 -1.96
C CYS A 315 -5.05 19.50 -2.15
N GLY A 316 -6.13 19.19 -2.88
CA GLY A 316 -7.29 20.07 -3.01
C GLY A 316 -7.99 20.33 -1.68
N LEU A 317 -8.35 19.28 -0.94
CA LEU A 317 -9.03 19.42 0.36
C LEU A 317 -8.17 20.13 1.41
N ALA A 318 -6.89 19.77 1.52
CA ALA A 318 -5.94 20.37 2.46
C ALA A 318 -5.77 21.87 2.17
N LEU A 319 -5.67 22.24 0.89
CA LEU A 319 -5.62 23.64 0.49
C LEU A 319 -6.88 24.39 0.90
N ILE A 320 -8.07 23.81 0.69
CA ILE A 320 -9.36 24.41 1.12
C ILE A 320 -9.37 24.57 2.64
N VAL A 321 -9.10 23.50 3.39
CA VAL A 321 -9.14 23.49 4.86
C VAL A 321 -8.16 24.50 5.45
N LEU A 322 -6.91 24.52 4.97
CA LEU A 322 -5.90 25.47 5.42
C LEU A 322 -6.33 26.91 5.12
N THR A 323 -6.87 27.15 3.93
CA THR A 323 -7.36 28.48 3.54
C THR A 323 -8.52 28.93 4.43
N LEU A 324 -9.48 28.05 4.74
CA LEU A 324 -10.59 28.36 5.66
C LEU A 324 -10.10 28.68 7.08
N LEU A 325 -9.07 27.97 7.56
CA LEU A 325 -8.44 28.27 8.85
C LEU A 325 -7.76 29.64 8.85
N VAL A 326 -7.08 30.01 7.75
CA VAL A 326 -6.45 31.34 7.58
C VAL A 326 -7.53 32.43 7.57
N LEU A 327 -8.64 32.24 6.86
CA LEU A 327 -9.77 33.18 6.90
C LEU A 327 -10.34 33.34 8.31
N ALA A 328 -10.55 32.23 9.02
CA ALA A 328 -11.05 32.26 10.39
C ALA A 328 -10.10 33.01 11.34
N GLY A 329 -8.79 32.77 11.20
CA GLY A 329 -7.75 33.48 11.95
C GLY A 329 -7.69 34.97 11.63
N ALA A 330 -7.77 35.34 10.34
CA ALA A 330 -7.82 36.73 9.90
C ALA A 330 -9.07 37.46 10.42
N GLY A 331 -10.23 36.81 10.35
CA GLY A 331 -11.49 37.35 10.86
C GLY A 331 -11.49 37.52 12.39
N LEU A 332 -10.90 36.56 13.12
CA LEU A 332 -10.67 36.70 14.55
C LEU A 332 -9.75 37.89 14.82
N GLY A 333 -8.61 38.00 14.14
CA GLY A 333 -7.63 39.09 14.30
C GLY A 333 -8.24 40.47 14.07
N GLU A 334 -9.02 40.63 13.00
CA GLU A 334 -9.69 41.88 12.64
C GLU A 334 -10.79 42.26 13.64
N ASN A 335 -11.61 41.30 14.08
CA ASN A 335 -12.72 41.57 15.01
C ASN A 335 -12.28 41.73 16.47
N SER A 336 -11.12 41.19 16.83
CA SER A 336 -10.61 41.22 18.20
C SER A 336 -9.53 42.27 18.45
N GLY A 337 -8.91 42.78 17.38
CA GLY A 337 -7.73 43.65 17.48
C GLY A 337 -6.47 42.92 17.96
N LEU A 338 -6.47 41.57 18.01
CA LEU A 338 -5.34 40.77 18.49
C LEU A 338 -4.08 40.92 17.62
N LEU A 339 -4.25 41.23 16.33
CA LEU A 339 -3.16 41.41 15.38
C LEU A 339 -3.23 42.85 14.82
N PRO A 340 -2.24 43.71 15.11
CA PRO A 340 -2.18 45.10 14.62
C PRO A 340 -1.74 45.13 13.15
N LEU A 341 -2.53 44.51 12.28
CA LEU A 341 -2.32 44.53 10.83
C LEU A 341 -3.11 45.69 10.21
N SER A 342 -2.58 46.25 9.12
CA SER A 342 -3.30 47.27 8.35
C SER A 342 -4.55 46.69 7.69
N SER A 343 -5.57 47.52 7.45
CA SER A 343 -6.77 47.12 6.71
C SER A 343 -6.43 46.57 5.31
N PHE A 344 -5.39 47.13 4.68
CA PHE A 344 -4.85 46.64 3.42
C PHE A 344 -4.36 45.20 3.54
N ALA A 345 -3.59 44.85 4.58
CA ALA A 345 -3.09 43.49 4.78
C ALA A 345 -4.22 42.46 4.95
N TYR A 346 -5.27 42.79 5.71
CA TYR A 346 -6.45 41.94 5.83
C TYR A 346 -7.16 41.75 4.48
N SER A 347 -7.35 42.82 3.71
CA SER A 347 -7.93 42.75 2.37
C SER A 347 -7.11 41.87 1.42
N THR A 348 -5.77 41.95 1.47
CA THR A 348 -4.89 41.10 0.66
C THR A 348 -5.02 39.63 1.05
N ILE A 349 -5.09 39.32 2.35
CA ILE A 349 -5.29 37.94 2.83
C ILE A 349 -6.62 37.38 2.34
N TYR A 350 -7.73 38.12 2.49
CA TYR A 350 -9.03 37.66 2.02
C TYR A 350 -9.08 37.48 0.50
N SER A 351 -8.45 38.39 -0.26
CA SER A 351 -8.33 38.27 -1.72
C SER A 351 -7.54 37.03 -2.13
N ALA A 352 -6.37 36.79 -1.52
CA ALA A 352 -5.57 35.60 -1.78
C ALA A 352 -6.34 34.32 -1.45
N CYS A 353 -7.00 34.28 -0.29
CA CYS A 353 -7.81 33.14 0.11
C CYS A 353 -8.99 32.88 -0.85
N SER A 354 -9.59 33.94 -1.40
CA SER A 354 -10.69 33.82 -2.34
C SER A 354 -10.31 33.12 -3.65
N LEU A 355 -9.02 33.15 -4.02
CA LEU A 355 -8.46 32.46 -5.18
C LEU A 355 -8.01 31.03 -4.85
N LEU A 356 -7.49 30.81 -3.63
CA LEU A 356 -6.99 29.49 -3.21
C LEU A 356 -8.11 28.48 -2.98
N ILE A 357 -9.28 28.89 -2.49
CA ILE A 357 -10.45 28.01 -2.31
C ILE A 357 -10.90 27.38 -3.64
N PRO A 358 -11.20 28.14 -4.71
CA PRO A 358 -11.60 27.56 -5.98
C PRO A 358 -10.47 26.74 -6.62
N LEU A 359 -9.20 27.17 -6.50
CA LEU A 359 -8.06 26.35 -6.95
C LEU A 359 -8.03 24.99 -6.26
N GLY A 360 -8.18 24.96 -4.93
CA GLY A 360 -8.27 23.72 -4.16
C GLY A 360 -9.46 22.86 -4.57
N ALA A 361 -10.61 23.47 -4.89
CA ALA A 361 -11.76 22.77 -5.41
C ALA A 361 -11.49 22.14 -6.79
N VAL A 362 -10.84 22.85 -7.71
CA VAL A 362 -10.45 22.30 -9.02
C VAL A 362 -9.52 21.10 -8.85
N ILE A 363 -8.49 21.23 -8.02
CA ILE A 363 -7.55 20.13 -7.72
C ILE A 363 -8.31 18.91 -7.13
N PHE A 364 -9.23 19.16 -6.20
CA PHE A 364 -10.08 18.12 -5.62
C PHE A 364 -10.93 17.42 -6.68
N PHE A 365 -11.63 18.17 -7.54
CA PHE A 365 -12.46 17.63 -8.61
C PHE A 365 -11.65 16.85 -9.66
N CYS A 366 -10.44 17.30 -10.00
CA CYS A 366 -9.52 16.53 -10.82
C CYS A 366 -9.23 15.16 -10.20
N GLY A 367 -9.03 15.09 -8.88
CA GLY A 367 -8.88 13.84 -8.14
C GLY A 367 -10.12 12.95 -8.20
N VAL A 368 -11.32 13.52 -8.07
CA VAL A 368 -12.59 12.79 -8.23
C VAL A 368 -12.69 12.17 -9.62
N VAL A 369 -12.45 12.94 -10.68
CA VAL A 369 -12.50 12.45 -12.07
C VAL A 369 -11.46 11.35 -12.29
N TRP A 370 -10.22 11.56 -11.83
CA TRP A 370 -9.14 10.58 -11.96
C TRP A 370 -9.46 9.25 -11.26
N SER A 371 -10.10 9.32 -10.07
CA SER A 371 -10.52 8.14 -9.32
C SER A 371 -11.51 7.23 -10.07
N GLN A 372 -12.34 7.81 -10.94
CA GLN A 372 -13.33 7.07 -11.74
C GLN A 372 -12.73 6.47 -13.02
N LEU A 373 -11.62 7.03 -13.51
CA LEU A 373 -11.03 6.65 -14.79
C LEU A 373 -9.91 5.61 -14.64
N VAL A 374 -9.03 5.75 -13.64
CA VAL A 374 -7.76 4.99 -13.59
C VAL A 374 -7.87 3.63 -12.94
N LEU A 375 -8.81 3.43 -12.01
CA LEU A 375 -8.97 2.15 -11.35
C LEU A 375 -9.90 1.26 -12.19
N ARG A 376 -9.51 0.81 -13.38
CA ARG A 376 -10.31 -0.19 -14.13
C ARG A 376 -9.60 -1.52 -14.31
N GLU A 377 -8.27 -1.50 -14.26
CA GLU A 377 -7.43 -2.67 -14.40
C GLU A 377 -6.41 -2.71 -13.26
N ILE A 378 -6.22 -3.89 -12.66
CA ILE A 378 -5.19 -4.15 -11.65
C ILE A 378 -4.40 -5.35 -12.12
N THR A 379 -3.10 -5.16 -12.30
CA THR A 379 -2.19 -6.23 -12.70
C THR A 379 -1.39 -6.72 -11.49
N LEU A 380 -1.28 -8.03 -11.38
CA LEU A 380 -0.52 -8.73 -10.37
C LEU A 380 0.66 -9.42 -11.03
N PHE A 381 1.84 -9.23 -10.45
CA PHE A 381 3.11 -9.76 -10.91
C PHE A 381 3.63 -10.81 -9.94
N ASP A 382 4.19 -11.88 -10.48
CA ASP A 382 4.91 -12.90 -9.71
C ASP A 382 6.26 -12.36 -9.21
N ARG A 383 6.95 -13.11 -8.34
CA ARG A 383 8.31 -12.83 -7.86
C ARG A 383 9.31 -12.58 -9.00
N LYS A 384 9.05 -13.17 -10.17
CA LYS A 384 9.85 -13.04 -11.41
C LYS A 384 9.47 -11.84 -12.29
N GLY A 385 8.59 -10.94 -11.83
CA GLY A 385 8.09 -9.80 -12.61
C GLY A 385 7.15 -10.14 -13.77
N LYS A 386 6.79 -11.43 -13.95
CA LYS A 386 5.83 -11.88 -14.96
C LYS A 386 4.39 -11.64 -14.49
N LYS A 387 3.48 -11.32 -15.41
CA LYS A 387 2.05 -11.18 -15.10
C LYS A 387 1.50 -12.51 -14.57
N ALA A 388 0.97 -12.50 -13.35
CA ALA A 388 0.39 -13.66 -12.67
C ALA A 388 -1.14 -13.65 -12.75
N ALA A 389 -1.75 -12.49 -12.54
CA ALA A 389 -3.19 -12.29 -12.68
C ALA A 389 -3.53 -10.88 -13.15
N ILE A 390 -4.64 -10.74 -13.86
CA ILE A 390 -5.18 -9.46 -14.33
C ILE A 390 -6.60 -9.35 -13.81
N VAL A 391 -6.89 -8.26 -13.10
CA VAL A 391 -8.22 -7.98 -12.57
C VAL A 391 -8.84 -6.85 -13.37
N LEU A 392 -9.96 -7.14 -14.03
CA LEU A 392 -10.71 -6.20 -14.84
C LEU A 392 -12.03 -5.86 -14.16
N GLN A 393 -12.31 -4.57 -14.01
CA GLN A 393 -13.62 -4.11 -13.59
C GLN A 393 -14.60 -4.14 -14.78
N LYS A 394 -15.67 -4.92 -14.67
CA LYS A 394 -16.73 -4.99 -15.68
C LYS A 394 -17.83 -3.97 -15.36
N GLY A 395 -17.93 -2.95 -16.21
CA GLY A 395 -18.96 -1.93 -16.13
C GLY A 395 -18.80 -0.93 -14.97
N PHE A 396 -19.68 0.06 -14.97
CA PHE A 396 -19.72 1.15 -13.98
C PHE A 396 -20.68 0.90 -12.82
N GLY A 397 -21.17 -0.34 -12.69
CA GLY A 397 -22.43 -0.69 -12.01
C GLY A 397 -22.74 0.20 -10.80
N LEU A 398 -23.89 0.88 -10.86
CA LEU A 398 -24.28 1.89 -9.87
C LEU A 398 -24.57 1.25 -8.51
N SER A 399 -25.17 0.05 -8.50
CA SER A 399 -25.50 -0.72 -7.31
C SER A 399 -24.47 -1.81 -6.97
N HIS A 400 -23.87 -2.43 -7.98
CA HIS A 400 -22.92 -3.52 -7.83
C HIS A 400 -21.69 -3.31 -8.72
N GLU A 401 -20.50 -3.43 -8.15
CA GLU A 401 -19.26 -3.51 -8.92
C GLU A 401 -18.94 -4.99 -9.16
N ARG A 402 -18.65 -5.35 -10.42
CA ARG A 402 -18.23 -6.70 -10.81
C ARG A 402 -16.78 -6.65 -11.29
N TYR A 403 -15.98 -7.58 -10.83
CA TYR A 403 -14.58 -7.75 -11.18
C TYR A 403 -14.36 -9.16 -11.72
N GLU A 404 -13.60 -9.28 -12.79
CA GLU A 404 -13.18 -10.56 -13.36
C GLU A 404 -11.67 -10.67 -13.24
N ILE A 405 -11.22 -11.75 -12.63
CA ILE A 405 -9.82 -12.04 -12.34
C ILE A 405 -9.39 -13.17 -13.28
N TYR A 406 -8.42 -12.88 -14.15
CA TYR A 406 -7.85 -13.82 -15.10
C TYR A 406 -6.48 -14.29 -14.61
N PHE A 407 -6.31 -15.59 -14.44
CA PHE A 407 -5.02 -16.17 -14.04
C PHE A 407 -4.19 -16.57 -15.25
N ALA A 408 -2.97 -16.02 -15.36
CA ALA A 408 -2.12 -16.18 -16.53
C ALA A 408 -1.63 -17.63 -16.75
N ARG A 409 -1.49 -18.44 -15.68
CA ARG A 409 -0.98 -19.81 -15.76
C ARG A 409 -2.05 -20.88 -15.98
N SER A 410 -3.23 -20.73 -15.38
CA SER A 410 -4.24 -21.80 -15.40
C SER A 410 -5.44 -21.52 -16.31
N LYS A 411 -5.53 -20.33 -16.93
CA LYS A 411 -6.69 -19.86 -17.70
C LYS A 411 -8.02 -19.80 -16.91
N ASP A 412 -7.98 -20.02 -15.60
CA ASP A 412 -9.15 -19.89 -14.73
C ASP A 412 -9.61 -18.43 -14.66
N VAL A 413 -10.92 -18.26 -14.51
CA VAL A 413 -11.55 -16.95 -14.31
C VAL A 413 -12.35 -16.99 -13.02
N LEU A 414 -12.06 -16.05 -12.14
CA LEU A 414 -12.77 -15.85 -10.88
C LEU A 414 -13.58 -14.55 -10.98
N VAL A 415 -14.85 -14.61 -10.60
CA VAL A 415 -15.76 -13.47 -10.63
C VAL A 415 -15.98 -12.97 -9.21
N VAL A 416 -15.80 -11.68 -8.99
CA VAL A 416 -15.96 -11.06 -7.69
C VAL A 416 -16.98 -9.92 -7.79
N THR A 417 -17.93 -9.89 -6.89
CA THR A 417 -18.93 -8.81 -6.83
C THR A 417 -18.88 -8.09 -5.50
N ARG A 418 -19.13 -6.78 -5.56
CA ARG A 418 -19.19 -5.88 -4.40
C ARG A 418 -20.47 -5.07 -4.46
N LYS A 419 -21.20 -4.98 -3.34
CA LYS A 419 -22.36 -4.09 -3.22
C LYS A 419 -21.89 -2.65 -2.95
N ARG A 420 -22.28 -1.70 -3.82
CA ARG A 420 -22.04 -0.27 -3.60
C ARG A 420 -23.05 0.30 -2.60
N PHE A 421 -22.63 1.37 -1.91
CA PHE A 421 -23.44 2.14 -0.95
C PHE A 421 -23.94 1.41 0.30
N ALA A 422 -23.59 0.13 0.49
CA ALA A 422 -23.92 -0.57 1.73
C ALA A 422 -23.20 0.05 2.96
N LEU A 423 -23.83 -0.04 4.14
CA LEU A 423 -23.23 0.40 5.41
C LEU A 423 -21.98 -0.41 5.74
N ARG A 424 -22.09 -1.74 5.64
CA ARG A 424 -20.97 -2.67 5.71
C ARG A 424 -20.50 -3.03 4.31
N ARG A 425 -19.19 -3.20 4.14
CA ARG A 425 -18.61 -3.72 2.90
C ARG A 425 -18.81 -5.24 2.84
N THR A 426 -19.29 -5.72 1.71
CA THR A 426 -19.51 -7.14 1.45
C THR A 426 -19.03 -7.48 0.04
N TRP A 427 -18.23 -8.54 -0.04
CA TRP A 427 -17.65 -9.08 -1.25
C TRP A 427 -18.09 -10.52 -1.41
N ARG A 428 -18.47 -10.93 -2.62
CA ARG A 428 -18.85 -12.31 -2.93
C ARG A 428 -18.03 -12.83 -4.08
N MET A 429 -17.48 -14.02 -3.92
CA MET A 429 -16.66 -14.74 -4.89
C MET A 429 -17.48 -15.82 -5.56
N PHE A 430 -17.37 -15.88 -6.89
CA PHE A 430 -18.02 -16.86 -7.72
C PHE A 430 -17.01 -17.47 -8.71
N THR A 431 -17.19 -18.74 -9.04
CA THR A 431 -16.55 -19.33 -10.22
C THR A 431 -17.07 -18.66 -11.49
N ARG A 432 -16.43 -18.92 -12.63
CA ARG A 432 -16.91 -18.48 -13.95
C ARG A 432 -18.33 -18.98 -14.26
N GLU A 433 -18.67 -20.17 -13.77
CA GLU A 433 -19.99 -20.81 -13.92
C GLU A 433 -21.07 -20.21 -13.02
N GLY A 434 -20.68 -19.38 -12.04
CA GLY A 434 -21.61 -18.73 -11.10
C GLY A 434 -21.74 -19.42 -9.74
N ASN A 435 -20.95 -20.46 -9.47
CA ASN A 435 -20.96 -21.16 -8.18
C ASN A 435 -20.32 -20.30 -7.10
N ALA A 436 -20.99 -20.12 -5.96
CA ALA A 436 -20.49 -19.30 -4.86
C ALA A 436 -19.33 -20.02 -4.15
N LEU A 437 -18.17 -19.36 -4.06
CA LEU A 437 -16.96 -19.90 -3.41
C LEU A 437 -16.80 -19.37 -1.99
N ALA A 438 -16.97 -18.06 -1.81
CA ALA A 438 -16.81 -17.43 -0.51
C ALA A 438 -17.53 -16.08 -0.44
N THR A 439 -17.88 -15.68 0.78
CA THR A 439 -18.37 -14.36 1.11
C THR A 439 -17.42 -13.72 2.11
N LEU A 440 -17.02 -12.47 1.85
CA LEU A 440 -16.21 -11.67 2.75
C LEU A 440 -17.02 -10.48 3.25
N THR A 441 -17.22 -10.39 4.56
CA THR A 441 -18.02 -9.34 5.21
C THR A 441 -17.20 -8.58 6.23
N GLU A 442 -17.41 -7.28 6.28
CA GLU A 442 -16.83 -6.47 7.35
C GLU A 442 -17.37 -6.88 8.73
N THR A 443 -16.45 -7.10 9.68
CA THR A 443 -16.72 -7.60 11.03
C THR A 443 -17.67 -6.72 11.85
N SER A 444 -17.57 -5.39 11.74
CA SER A 444 -18.28 -4.46 12.63
C SER A 444 -19.08 -3.39 11.88
N ALA A 445 -20.40 -3.33 12.14
CA ALA A 445 -21.27 -2.26 11.63
C ALA A 445 -20.84 -0.89 12.14
N TRP A 446 -20.62 -0.76 13.45
CA TRP A 446 -20.41 0.55 14.06
C TRP A 446 -19.08 1.16 13.57
N LYS A 447 -18.03 0.34 13.42
CA LYS A 447 -16.77 0.78 12.82
C LYS A 447 -16.97 1.23 11.38
N ALA A 448 -17.77 0.49 10.61
CA ALA A 448 -18.08 0.84 9.23
C ALA A 448 -18.78 2.20 9.12
N VAL A 449 -19.75 2.47 10.00
CA VAL A 449 -20.47 3.76 10.07
C VAL A 449 -19.53 4.89 10.47
N LEU A 450 -18.80 4.74 11.57
CA LEU A 450 -17.85 5.76 12.02
C LEU A 450 -16.77 6.03 10.98
N ARG A 451 -16.30 5.01 10.25
CA ARG A 451 -15.30 5.20 9.19
C ARG A 451 -15.83 6.07 8.04
N LYS A 452 -17.13 6.02 7.73
CA LYS A 452 -17.72 6.88 6.70
C LYS A 452 -17.68 8.36 7.09
N ILE A 453 -17.81 8.66 8.38
CA ILE A 453 -17.87 10.03 8.92
C ILE A 453 -16.46 10.54 9.23
N CYS A 454 -15.69 9.77 10.00
CA CYS A 454 -14.43 10.21 10.61
C CYS A 454 -13.18 9.69 9.87
N GLY A 455 -13.35 8.86 8.84
CA GLY A 455 -12.22 8.16 8.25
C GLY A 455 -11.69 7.04 9.13
N HIS A 456 -10.48 6.56 8.87
CA HIS A 456 -9.95 5.39 9.59
C HIS A 456 -9.26 5.75 10.94
N LEU A 457 -9.19 7.04 11.29
CA LEU A 457 -8.58 7.58 12.52
C LEU A 457 -7.25 6.91 12.87
N TRP A 458 -6.21 7.17 12.07
CA TRP A 458 -4.86 6.61 12.28
C TRP A 458 -4.77 5.08 12.31
N GLY A 459 -5.83 4.36 11.94
CA GLY A 459 -5.85 2.89 11.84
C GLY A 459 -6.89 2.25 12.77
N PHE A 460 -7.46 3.00 13.72
CA PHE A 460 -8.44 2.48 14.68
C PHE A 460 -9.73 1.96 14.03
N LEU A 461 -10.19 2.64 12.98
CA LEU A 461 -11.44 2.30 12.29
C LEU A 461 -11.19 1.52 10.99
N ARG A 462 -10.00 0.95 10.81
CA ARG A 462 -9.72 0.03 9.68
C ARG A 462 -10.68 -1.17 9.71
N ALA A 463 -11.09 -1.58 8.52
CA ALA A 463 -11.99 -2.70 8.34
C ALA A 463 -11.25 -4.02 8.50
N ASP A 464 -11.75 -4.91 9.34
CA ASP A 464 -11.38 -6.33 9.31
C ASP A 464 -12.52 -7.10 8.63
N TYR A 465 -12.19 -8.15 7.89
CA TYR A 465 -13.17 -8.96 7.17
C TYR A 465 -13.22 -10.38 7.72
N THR A 466 -14.42 -10.91 7.92
CA THR A 466 -14.64 -12.35 8.08
C THR A 466 -14.80 -12.98 6.70
N ILE A 467 -14.25 -14.17 6.53
CA ILE A 467 -14.38 -14.99 5.33
C ILE A 467 -15.25 -16.19 5.70
N GLU A 468 -16.31 -16.40 4.94
CA GLU A 468 -17.17 -17.58 5.01
C GLU A 468 -17.05 -18.29 3.67
N GLY A 469 -16.40 -19.45 3.66
CA GLY A 469 -16.16 -20.26 2.47
C GLY A 469 -16.99 -21.53 2.43
N GLN A 470 -16.76 -22.35 1.40
CA GLN A 470 -17.34 -23.70 1.31
C GLN A 470 -16.85 -24.60 2.47
N MET A 471 -17.52 -25.74 2.68
CA MET A 471 -17.23 -26.70 3.76
C MET A 471 -17.24 -26.07 5.18
N ASP A 472 -18.10 -25.08 5.43
CA ASP A 472 -18.16 -24.30 6.68
C ASP A 472 -16.80 -23.72 7.10
N SER A 473 -15.95 -23.38 6.12
CA SER A 473 -14.65 -22.77 6.40
C SER A 473 -14.83 -21.32 6.86
N LYS A 474 -14.11 -20.98 7.93
CA LYS A 474 -14.07 -19.65 8.52
C LYS A 474 -12.66 -19.08 8.46
N GLY A 475 -12.55 -17.89 7.90
CA GLY A 475 -11.30 -17.16 7.84
C GLY A 475 -11.46 -15.71 8.27
N VAL A 476 -10.33 -15.01 8.38
CA VAL A 476 -10.30 -13.59 8.73
C VAL A 476 -9.20 -12.89 7.95
N ILE A 477 -9.51 -11.70 7.42
CA ILE A 477 -8.54 -10.71 6.97
C ILE A 477 -8.42 -9.67 8.09
N GLN A 478 -7.31 -9.73 8.82
CA GLN A 478 -7.02 -8.84 9.94
C GLN A 478 -6.03 -7.75 9.50
N ASN A 479 -6.45 -6.50 9.58
CA ASN A 479 -5.57 -5.37 9.35
C ASN A 479 -4.75 -5.09 10.61
N ALA A 480 -3.44 -4.86 10.45
CA ALA A 480 -2.69 -4.17 11.46
C ALA A 480 -3.30 -2.77 11.59
N HIS A 481 -3.90 -2.47 12.74
CA HIS A 481 -4.46 -1.16 13.11
C HIS A 481 -3.33 -0.11 13.29
N ALA A 482 -2.41 -0.06 12.32
CA ALA A 482 -1.18 0.70 12.27
C ALA A 482 -1.21 1.74 11.11
N PRO A 483 -0.30 2.73 11.07
CA PRO A 483 -0.23 3.67 9.94
C PRO A 483 0.53 3.02 8.76
N PHE A 484 1.23 1.93 9.05
CA PHE A 484 1.91 1.07 8.12
C PHE A 484 1.00 -0.09 7.79
N ASP A 485 1.02 -0.44 6.52
CA ASP A 485 -0.07 -1.16 5.92
C ASP A 485 0.30 -2.64 5.85
N ARG A 486 0.05 -3.34 6.96
CA ARG A 486 0.21 -4.79 7.06
C ARG A 486 -1.15 -5.40 7.34
N PHE A 487 -1.45 -6.50 6.69
CA PHE A 487 -2.62 -7.30 7.03
C PHE A 487 -2.35 -8.77 6.78
N ILE A 488 -3.13 -9.62 7.41
CA ILE A 488 -2.93 -11.05 7.40
C ILE A 488 -4.27 -11.70 7.06
N CYS A 489 -4.24 -12.62 6.10
CA CYS A 489 -5.36 -13.47 5.76
C CYS A 489 -5.07 -14.88 6.29
N ASN A 490 -5.99 -15.41 7.09
CA ASN A 490 -5.91 -16.77 7.59
C ASN A 490 -7.26 -17.47 7.45
N ILE A 491 -7.24 -18.79 7.28
CA ILE A 491 -8.42 -19.64 7.18
C ILE A 491 -8.20 -20.91 8.00
N ASP A 492 -9.27 -21.42 8.61
CA ASP A 492 -9.26 -22.64 9.41
C ASP A 492 -9.05 -23.91 8.58
N LYS A 493 -9.64 -23.98 7.37
CA LYS A 493 -9.62 -25.12 6.47
C LYS A 493 -8.99 -24.73 5.12
N PRO A 494 -7.66 -24.86 4.96
CA PRO A 494 -6.96 -24.48 3.73
C PRO A 494 -7.45 -25.18 2.46
N GLN A 495 -8.06 -26.36 2.60
CA GLN A 495 -8.58 -27.15 1.48
C GLN A 495 -9.88 -26.57 0.89
N ALA A 496 -10.62 -25.76 1.66
CA ALA A 496 -11.90 -25.21 1.23
C ALA A 496 -11.78 -24.07 0.23
N LEU A 497 -10.66 -23.34 0.24
CA LEU A 497 -10.44 -22.18 -0.61
C LEU A 497 -8.99 -22.13 -1.08
N ASN A 498 -8.83 -22.06 -2.40
CA ASN A 498 -7.51 -21.92 -3.01
C ASN A 498 -6.82 -20.64 -2.52
N ALA A 499 -5.61 -20.80 -1.96
CA ALA A 499 -4.82 -19.68 -1.44
C ALA A 499 -4.55 -18.61 -2.48
N ARG A 500 -4.42 -18.99 -3.76
CA ARG A 500 -4.24 -18.06 -4.87
C ARG A 500 -5.43 -17.11 -5.02
N ASP A 501 -6.64 -17.64 -4.95
CA ASP A 501 -7.88 -16.89 -5.13
C ASP A 501 -8.10 -15.93 -3.96
N LEU A 502 -7.86 -16.43 -2.74
CA LEU A 502 -7.90 -15.62 -1.52
C LEU A 502 -6.83 -14.53 -1.50
N LEU A 503 -5.64 -14.80 -2.04
CA LEU A 503 -4.59 -13.81 -2.17
C LEU A 503 -5.02 -12.66 -3.07
N VAL A 504 -5.49 -12.98 -4.30
CA VAL A 504 -5.87 -11.95 -5.28
C VAL A 504 -7.05 -11.13 -4.80
N ILE A 505 -8.07 -11.75 -4.20
CA ILE A 505 -9.20 -10.97 -3.67
C ILE A 505 -8.81 -10.10 -2.47
N SER A 506 -7.94 -10.59 -1.59
CA SER A 506 -7.46 -9.79 -0.45
C SER A 506 -6.71 -8.54 -0.92
N LEU A 507 -5.93 -8.67 -2.01
CA LEU A 507 -5.30 -7.51 -2.67
C LEU A 507 -6.32 -6.59 -3.34
N LEU A 508 -7.28 -7.14 -4.08
CA LEU A 508 -8.34 -6.37 -4.73
C LEU A 508 -9.11 -5.52 -3.71
N ILE A 509 -9.53 -6.13 -2.59
CA ILE A 509 -10.23 -5.44 -1.50
C ILE A 509 -9.37 -4.28 -1.00
N ASN A 510 -8.11 -4.50 -0.67
CA ASN A 510 -7.26 -3.43 -0.15
C ASN A 510 -6.95 -2.32 -1.16
N ILE A 511 -6.89 -2.64 -2.45
CA ILE A 511 -6.69 -1.65 -3.52
C ILE A 511 -7.98 -0.84 -3.79
N ARG A 512 -9.16 -1.44 -3.64
CA ARG A 512 -10.45 -0.80 -3.95
C ARG A 512 -11.14 -0.14 -2.78
N ASP A 513 -11.06 -0.77 -1.62
CA ASP A 513 -11.60 -0.27 -0.37
C ASP A 513 -10.59 0.61 0.39
N LYS A 514 -9.74 1.36 -0.36
CA LYS A 514 -8.84 2.38 0.20
C LYS A 514 -9.63 3.24 1.20
N ASP A 515 -9.04 3.44 2.37
CA ASP A 515 -9.60 4.36 3.36
C ASP A 515 -9.53 5.77 2.79
N LYS A 516 -10.70 6.36 2.49
CA LYS A 516 -10.83 7.64 1.77
C LYS A 516 -10.15 8.83 2.46
N TRP A 517 -9.87 8.70 3.75
CA TRP A 517 -9.42 9.77 4.64
C TRP A 517 -8.07 9.42 5.30
N TYR A 518 -7.17 8.84 4.52
CA TYR A 518 -5.90 8.36 5.04
C TYR A 518 -4.88 9.49 5.25
N PRO A 519 -4.33 9.73 6.46
CA PRO A 519 -3.21 10.61 6.59
C PRO A 519 -1.91 9.89 6.18
N TRP A 520 -1.38 10.34 5.04
CA TRP A 520 0.01 10.70 4.66
C TRP A 520 1.26 10.12 5.34
N PHE A 521 1.19 9.24 6.33
CA PHE A 521 2.42 8.80 7.02
C PHE A 521 3.27 7.90 6.13
N ASN A 522 4.31 8.51 5.57
CA ASN A 522 5.65 7.95 5.46
C ASN A 522 6.55 8.74 6.41
#